data_AF-A0A1H2RKQ9-F1
#
_entry.id   AF-A0A1H2RKQ9-F1
#
_cell.length_a   1.000
_cell.length_b   1.000
_cell.length_c   1.000
_cell.angle_alpha   90.00
_cell.angle_beta   90.00
_cell.angle_gamma   90.00
#
_symmetry.space_group_name_H-M   'P 1'
#
loop_
_entity.id
_entity.type
_entity.pdbx_description
1 polymer ?
#
loop_
_entity_poly.entity_id
_entity_poly.type
_entity_poly.pdbx_seq_one_letter_code
_entity_poly.pdbx_strand_id
1 'polypeptide(L)' 'MNPPSDLSMKNDDVLRVELEVFRREHRDLDDAIQALVDKGTGDQLTLQRLKKRKLRLKDLIAQIEDRLTPDITA' A
#
# COMPACT_ATOMS: atom_id res chain seq x y z
N MET A 1 14.03 -3.94 24.21
CA MET A 1 13.35 -2.71 23.75
C MET A 1 13.02 -2.90 22.28
N ASN A 2 11.82 -3.39 21.97
CA ASN A 2 11.31 -3.32 20.60
C ASN A 2 10.85 -1.88 20.37
N PRO A 3 11.19 -1.22 19.26
CA PRO A 3 10.59 0.07 18.96
C PRO A 3 9.07 -0.13 18.90
N PRO A 4 8.28 0.66 19.65
CA PRO A 4 6.83 0.63 19.49
C PRO A 4 6.54 0.99 18.03
N SER A 5 5.70 0.19 17.40
CA SER A 5 5.19 0.43 16.06
C SER A 5 4.77 1.89 15.91
N ASP A 6 5.48 2.62 15.05
CA ASP A 6 5.33 4.07 14.75
C ASP A 6 3.88 4.48 14.44
N LEU A 7 3.05 3.53 13.99
CA LEU A 7 1.63 3.72 13.74
C LEU A 7 0.81 3.97 15.01
N SER A 8 1.27 3.54 16.19
CA SER A 8 0.51 3.67 17.43
C SER A 8 0.40 5.11 17.96
N MET A 9 1.29 6.01 17.54
CA MET A 9 1.34 7.41 17.97
C MET A 9 0.78 8.41 16.93
N LYS A 10 0.38 7.94 15.74
CA LYS A 10 -0.17 8.82 14.70
C LYS A 10 -1.65 9.13 14.99
N ASN A 11 -2.00 10.41 14.94
CA ASN A 11 -3.38 10.87 15.01
C ASN A 11 -4.16 10.36 13.79
N ASP A 12 -5.47 10.14 13.94
CA ASP A 12 -6.34 9.64 12.88
C ASP A 12 -6.28 10.50 11.61
N ASP A 13 -6.14 11.81 11.75
CA ASP A 13 -5.95 12.72 10.61
C ASP A 13 -4.68 12.42 9.81
N VAL A 14 -3.58 12.09 10.50
CA VAL A 14 -2.32 11.70 9.84
C VAL A 14 -2.49 10.38 9.12
N LEU A 15 -3.16 9.41 9.76
CA LEU A 15 -3.46 8.11 9.16
C LEU A 15 -4.34 8.24 7.91
N ARG A 16 -5.30 9.16 7.88
CA ARG A 16 -6.14 9.44 6.70
C ARG A 16 -5.33 10.02 5.54
N VAL A 17 -4.41 10.94 5.82
CA VAL A 17 -3.51 11.50 4.80
C VAL A 17 -2.57 10.41 4.26
N GLU A 18 -1.97 9.61 5.13
CA GLU A 18 -1.12 8.49 4.71
C GLU A 18 -1.89 7.46 3.88
N LEU A 19 -3.12 7.13 4.28
CA LEU A 19 -4.01 6.25 3.52
C LEU A 19 -4.23 6.77 2.11
N GLU A 20 -4.50 8.07 1.95
CA GLU A 20 -4.71 8.69 0.63
C GLU A 20 -3.44 8.64 -0.23
N VAL A 21 -2.28 8.92 0.38
CA VAL A 21 -0.97 8.81 -0.28
C VAL A 21 -0.71 7.37 -0.74
N PHE A 22 -0.89 6.38 0.14
CA PHE A 22 -0.69 4.97 -0.20
C PHE A 22 -1.68 4.49 -1.25
N ARG A 23 -2.94 4.93 -1.21
CA ARG A 23 -3.93 4.62 -2.25
C ARG A 23 -3.53 5.18 -3.62
N ARG A 24 -2.98 6.40 -3.64
CA ARG A 24 -2.46 7.02 -4.87
C ARG A 24 -1.26 6.24 -5.40
N GLU A 25 -0.28 5.97 -4.54
CA GLU A 25 0.93 5.22 -4.92
C GLU A 25 0.59 3.79 -5.38
N HIS A 26 -0.40 3.14 -4.77
CA HIS A 26 -0.90 1.84 -5.20
C HIS A 26 -1.49 1.90 -6.62
N ARG A 27 -2.23 2.97 -6.96
CA ARG A 27 -2.76 3.18 -8.32
C ARG A 27 -1.63 3.41 -9.32
N ASP A 28 -0.67 4.25 -8.98
CA ASP A 28 0.50 4.53 -9.84
C ASP A 28 1.31 3.25 -10.10
N LEU A 29 1.47 2.38 -9.09
CA LEU A 29 2.10 1.07 -9.27
C LEU A 29 1.28 0.16 -10.20
N ASP A 30 -0.04 0.24 -10.18
CA ASP A 30 -0.89 -0.56 -11.05
C ASP A 30 -0.75 -0.14 -12.50
N ASP A 31 -0.77 1.17 -12.75
CA ASP A 31 -0.56 1.74 -14.07
C ASP A 31 0.85 1.40 -14.60
N ALA A 32 1.87 1.44 -13.74
CA ALA A 32 3.22 1.03 -14.09
C ALA A 32 3.32 -0.46 -14.43
N ILE A 33 2.63 -1.33 -13.69
CA ILE A 33 2.55 -2.77 -14.00
C ILE A 33 1.86 -2.96 -15.34
N GLN A 34 0.72 -2.31 -15.57
CA GLN A 34 -0.04 -2.44 -16.82
C GLN A 34 0.80 -1.98 -18.02
N ALA A 35 1.46 -0.82 -17.92
CA ALA A 35 2.35 -0.32 -18.96
C ALA A 35 3.52 -1.28 -19.24
N LEU A 36 4.06 -1.96 -18.21
CA LEU A 36 5.13 -2.94 -18.37
C LEU A 36 4.63 -4.24 -19.02
N VAL A 37 3.42 -4.67 -18.70
CA VAL A 37 2.74 -5.82 -19.35
C VAL A 37 2.47 -5.49 -20.82
N ASP A 38 1.90 -4.32 -21.10
CA ASP A 38 1.52 -3.90 -22.45
C ASP A 38 2.74 -3.69 -23.35
N LYS A 39 3.87 -3.23 -22.79
CA LYS A 39 5.15 -3.16 -23.52
C LYS A 39 5.67 -4.53 -23.95
N GLY A 40 5.21 -5.62 -23.35
CA GLY A 40 5.64 -6.98 -23.69
C GLY A 40 7.13 -7.24 -23.46
N THR A 41 7.85 -6.31 -22.82
CA THR A 41 9.23 -6.51 -22.42
C THR A 41 9.26 -7.65 -21.41
N GLY A 42 10.02 -8.70 -21.71
CA GLY A 42 10.19 -9.92 -20.88
C GLY A 42 10.84 -9.68 -19.51
N ASP A 43 10.64 -8.50 -18.94
CA ASP A 43 11.21 -8.03 -17.69
C ASP A 43 10.36 -8.52 -16.50
N GLN A 44 10.20 -9.86 -16.46
CA GLN A 44 9.39 -10.58 -15.50
C GLN A 44 9.86 -10.34 -14.05
N LEU A 45 11.16 -10.09 -13.87
CA LEU A 45 11.75 -9.72 -12.59
C LEU A 45 11.25 -8.36 -12.10
N THR A 46 11.22 -7.35 -12.98
CA THR A 46 10.68 -6.02 -12.67
C THR A 46 9.19 -6.10 -12.36
N LEU A 47 8.44 -6.86 -13.16
CA LEU A 47 7.02 -7.11 -12.91
C LEU A 47 6.77 -7.75 -11.52
N GLN A 48 7.56 -8.77 -11.16
CA GLN A 48 7.46 -9.42 -9.85
C GLN A 48 7.79 -8.46 -8.70
N ARG A 49 8.81 -7.61 -8.84
CA ARG A 49 9.15 -6.59 -7.85
C ARG A 49 8.03 -5.57 -7.66
N LEU A 50 7.43 -5.10 -8.75
CA LEU A 50 6.31 -4.16 -8.70
C LEU A 50 5.07 -4.79 -8.05
N LYS A 51 4.71 -6.02 -8.44
CA LYS A 51 3.60 -6.77 -7.81
C LYS A 51 3.82 -6.96 -6.30
N LYS A 52 5.06 -7.27 -5.88
CA LYS A 52 5.39 -7.41 -4.46
C LYS A 52 5.29 -6.08 -3.70
N ARG A 53 5.69 -4.97 -4.32
CA ARG A 53 5.48 -3.62 -3.76
C ARG A 53 3.99 -3.28 -3.65
N LYS A 54 3.21 -3.56 -4.70
CA LYS A 54 1.75 -3.36 -4.71
C LYS A 54 1.08 -4.13 -3.57
N LEU A 55 1.46 -5.39 -3.36
CA LEU A 55 0.94 -6.20 -2.25
C LEU A 55 1.23 -5.56 -0.89
N ARG A 56 2.48 -5.11 -0.66
CA ARG A 56 2.84 -4.43 0.60
C ARG A 56 2.06 -3.14 0.84
N LEU A 57 1.85 -2.33 -0.20
CA LEU A 57 1.02 -1.12 -0.08
C LEU A 57 -0.42 -1.48 0.26
N LYS A 58 -0.98 -2.52 -0.36
CA LYS A 58 -2.32 -3.02 -0.01
C LYS A 58 -2.40 -3.45 1.46
N ASP A 59 -1.39 -4.17 1.96
CA ASP A 59 -1.36 -4.62 3.35
C ASP A 59 -1.22 -3.44 4.34
N LEU A 60 -0.48 -2.38 3.97
CA LEU A 60 -0.37 -1.16 4.76
C LEU A 60 -1.68 -0.36 4.76
N ILE A 61 -2.33 -0.23 3.60
CA ILE A 61 -3.64 0.38 3.44
C ILE A 61 -4.65 -0.32 4.34
N ALA A 62 -4.72 -1.66 4.29
CA ALA A 62 -5.62 -2.45 5.12
C ALA A 62 -5.36 -2.25 6.62
N GLN A 63 -4.10 -2.22 7.05
CA GLN A 63 -3.76 -1.96 8.46
C GLN A 63 -4.19 -0.55 8.92
N ILE A 64 -4.08 0.45 8.06
CA ILE A 64 -4.49 1.82 8.36
C ILE A 64 -6.02 1.94 8.34
N GLU A 65 -6.68 1.29 7.38
CA GLU A 65 -8.14 1.20 7.30
C GLU A 65 -8.71 0.51 8.53
N ASP A 66 -8.23 -0.67 8.90
CA ASP A 66 -8.65 -1.41 10.10
C ASP A 66 -8.51 -0.56 11.37
N ARG A 67 -7.47 0.27 11.45
CA ARG A 67 -7.26 1.18 12.58
C ARG A 67 -8.21 2.38 12.57
N LEU A 68 -8.55 2.91 11.39
CA LEU A 68 -9.47 4.04 11.21
C LEU A 68 -10.94 3.63 11.26
N THR A 69 -11.27 2.38 10.93
CA THR A 69 -12.62 1.81 10.98
C THR A 69 -12.68 0.62 11.94
N PRO A 70 -12.51 0.84 13.26
CA PRO A 70 -12.45 -0.25 14.23
C PRO A 70 -13.77 -1.03 14.45
N ASP A 71 -14.85 -0.81 13.68
CA ASP A 71 -16.22 -1.17 14.10
C ASP A 71 -17.13 -1.85 13.04
N ILE A 72 -16.63 -2.59 12.02
CA ILE A 72 -17.54 -3.20 11.00
C ILE A 72 -17.19 -4.64 10.53
N THR A 73 -16.23 -5.36 11.14
CA THR A 73 -16.00 -6.80 10.82
C THR A 73 -15.83 -7.67 12.08
N ALA A 74 -16.87 -7.72 12.91
CA ALA A 74 -17.13 -8.77 13.90
C ALA A 74 -18.55 -9.32 13.72
#